data_AF-A0A0G4J213-F1
#
_entry.id   AF-A0A0G4J213-F1
#
_cell.length_a   1.000
_cell.length_b   1.000
_cell.length_c   1.000
_cell.angle_alpha   90.00
_cell.angle_beta   90.00
_cell.angle_gamma   90.00
#
_symmetry.space_group_name_H-M   'P 1'
#
loop_
_entity.id
_entity.type
_entity.pdbx_description
1 polymer ?
#
loop_
_entity_poly.entity_id
_entity_poly.type
_entity_poly.pdbx_seq_one_letter_code
_entity_poly.pdbx_strand_id
1 'polypeptide(L)'
;MFVVSSKLHRRSTKRMTDREALEVARHQARARAAESARQLLQQFAAMPSDQHCTTQDLFDELMNMFDPALFNKEVSDCSVRLLWAVHLPNIRPPSPASVSPQSPSSPGQQTSDVKV
;
A
#
# COMPACT_ATOMS: atom_id res chain seq x y z
N MET A 1 -51.76 16.30 -4.02
CA MET A 1 -50.99 15.67 -5.12
C MET A 1 -49.50 15.74 -4.76
N PHE A 2 -48.94 14.70 -4.13
CA PHE A 2 -47.53 14.68 -3.68
C PHE A 2 -46.77 13.57 -4.43
N VAL A 3 -46.31 13.85 -5.65
CA VAL A 3 -45.57 12.88 -6.49
C VAL A 3 -44.09 13.29 -6.68
N VAL A 4 -43.65 14.32 -5.95
CA VAL A 4 -42.26 14.83 -6.05
C VAL A 4 -41.30 14.03 -5.16
N SER A 5 -41.79 13.42 -4.08
CA SER A 5 -40.95 12.71 -3.10
C SER A 5 -40.40 11.36 -3.61
N SER A 6 -41.15 10.63 -4.44
CA SER A 6 -40.76 9.27 -4.86
C SER A 6 -39.59 9.24 -5.86
N LYS A 7 -39.48 10.25 -6.74
CA LYS A 7 -38.37 10.36 -7.71
C LYS A 7 -37.06 10.79 -7.04
N LEU A 8 -37.14 11.63 -6.01
CA LEU A 8 -35.98 12.04 -5.22
C LEU A 8 -35.48 10.89 -4.33
N HIS A 9 -36.41 10.16 -3.67
CA HIS A 9 -36.07 8.98 -2.87
C HIS A 9 -35.40 7.88 -3.71
N ARG A 10 -35.94 7.56 -4.90
CA ARG A 10 -35.34 6.57 -5.82
C ARG A 10 -33.95 6.96 -6.32
N ARG A 11 -33.67 8.25 -6.50
CA ARG A 11 -32.34 8.72 -6.92
C ARG A 11 -31.33 8.65 -5.77
N SER A 12 -31.73 8.98 -4.54
CA SER A 12 -30.85 8.87 -3.37
C SER A 12 -30.56 7.42 -3.00
N THR A 13 -31.55 6.53 -3.01
CA THR A 13 -31.31 5.09 -2.76
C THR A 13 -30.40 4.50 -3.83
N LYS A 14 -30.61 4.80 -5.11
CA LYS A 14 -29.73 4.33 -6.18
C LYS A 14 -28.27 4.81 -6.03
N ARG A 15 -28.05 6.05 -5.59
CA ARG A 15 -26.70 6.58 -5.31
C ARG A 15 -26.05 5.92 -4.09
N MET A 16 -26.84 5.55 -3.08
CA MET A 16 -26.36 4.85 -1.89
C MET A 16 -25.95 3.42 -2.22
N THR A 17 -26.77 2.71 -3.00
CA THR A 17 -26.46 1.35 -3.49
C THR A 17 -25.25 1.34 -4.42
N ASP A 18 -25.08 2.36 -5.27
CA ASP A 18 -23.90 2.49 -6.15
C ASP A 18 -22.61 2.71 -5.33
N ARG A 19 -22.69 3.51 -4.27
CA ARG A 19 -21.58 3.72 -3.34
C ARG A 19 -21.23 2.45 -2.57
N GLU A 20 -22.22 1.73 -2.03
CA GLU A 20 -21.99 0.45 -1.36
C GLU A 20 -21.41 -0.59 -2.32
N ALA A 21 -21.91 -0.68 -3.55
CA ALA A 21 -21.38 -1.57 -4.57
C ALA A 21 -19.91 -1.23 -4.91
N LEU A 22 -19.57 0.06 -4.98
CA LEU A 22 -18.20 0.52 -5.20
C LEU A 22 -17.29 0.17 -4.02
N GLU A 23 -17.77 0.31 -2.78
CA GLU A 23 -17.01 -0.07 -1.58
C GLU A 23 -16.81 -1.58 -1.48
N VAL A 24 -17.82 -2.38 -1.82
CA VAL A 24 -17.72 -3.85 -1.90
C VAL A 24 -16.74 -4.26 -3.01
N ALA A 25 -16.82 -3.64 -4.19
CA ALA A 25 -15.88 -3.89 -5.29
C ALA A 25 -14.44 -3.55 -4.89
N ARG A 26 -14.24 -2.42 -4.21
CA ARG A 26 -12.95 -2.05 -3.61
C ARG A 26 -12.47 -3.11 -2.66
N HIS A 27 -13.30 -3.52 -1.70
CA HIS A 27 -12.94 -4.53 -0.71
C HIS A 27 -12.57 -5.88 -1.34
N GLN A 28 -13.31 -6.31 -2.35
CA GLN A 28 -13.00 -7.54 -3.10
C GLN A 28 -11.71 -7.42 -3.92
N ALA A 29 -11.46 -6.26 -4.52
CA ALA A 29 -10.20 -6.00 -5.21
C ALA A 29 -9.01 -6.03 -4.24
N ARG A 30 -9.17 -5.48 -3.02
CA ARG A 30 -8.14 -5.55 -1.97
C ARG A 30 -7.82 -6.98 -1.59
N ALA A 31 -8.85 -7.78 -1.34
CA ALA A 31 -8.69 -9.17 -0.94
C ALA A 31 -7.97 -9.98 -2.03
N ARG A 32 -8.35 -9.78 -3.30
CA ARG A 32 -7.70 -10.44 -4.45
C ARG A 32 -6.25 -10.01 -4.64
N ALA A 33 -5.95 -8.71 -4.53
CA ALA A 33 -4.59 -8.21 -4.64
C ALA A 33 -3.71 -8.75 -3.51
N ALA A 34 -4.21 -8.76 -2.27
CA ALA A 34 -3.48 -9.30 -1.13
C ALA A 34 -3.22 -10.82 -1.25
N GLU A 35 -4.21 -11.58 -1.72
CA GLU A 35 -4.05 -13.03 -1.93
C GLU A 35 -3.06 -13.34 -3.05
N SER A 36 -3.13 -12.60 -4.16
CA SER A 36 -2.19 -12.75 -5.29
C SER A 36 -0.76 -12.37 -4.87
N ALA A 37 -0.61 -11.25 -4.13
CA ALA A 37 0.66 -10.82 -3.56
C ALA A 37 1.26 -11.87 -2.61
N ARG A 38 0.42 -12.47 -1.76
CA ARG A 38 0.84 -13.57 -0.87
C ARG A 38 1.31 -14.79 -1.65
N GLN A 39 0.58 -15.21 -2.68
CA GLN A 39 0.97 -16.34 -3.51
C GLN A 39 2.31 -16.09 -4.21
N LEU A 40 2.51 -14.88 -4.74
CA LEU A 40 3.75 -14.47 -5.40
C LEU A 40 4.94 -14.51 -4.42
N LEU A 41 4.77 -13.96 -3.22
CA LEU A 41 5.79 -14.00 -2.16
C LEU A 41 6.12 -15.44 -1.71
N GLN A 42 5.12 -16.33 -1.64
CA GLN A 42 5.33 -17.74 -1.30
C GLN A 42 6.07 -18.49 -2.42
N GLN A 43 5.73 -18.22 -3.69
CA GLN A 43 6.45 -18.79 -4.82
C GLN A 43 7.90 -18.33 -4.84
N PHE A 44 8.16 -17.05 -4.59
CA PHE A 44 9.50 -16.50 -4.48
C PHE A 44 10.28 -17.15 -3.33
N ALA A 45 9.67 -17.31 -2.15
CA ALA A 45 10.31 -17.98 -1.01
C ALA A 45 10.63 -19.46 -1.26
N ALA A 46 9.87 -20.13 -2.14
CA ALA A 46 10.06 -21.53 -2.52
C ALA A 46 10.99 -21.70 -3.74
N MET A 47 11.33 -20.62 -4.44
CA MET A 47 12.15 -20.68 -5.65
C MET A 47 13.64 -20.84 -5.26
N PRO A 48 14.43 -21.60 -6.03
CA PRO A 48 15.88 -21.63 -5.83
C PRO A 48 16.50 -20.28 -6.19
N SER A 49 17.54 -19.86 -5.45
CA SER A 49 18.19 -18.55 -5.57
C SER A 49 18.67 -18.20 -6.98
N ASP A 50 18.95 -19.20 -7.82
CA ASP A 50 19.38 -19.05 -9.22
C ASP A 50 18.26 -18.53 -10.15
N GLN A 51 16.99 -18.66 -9.73
CA GLN A 51 15.81 -18.19 -10.47
C GLN A 51 15.16 -16.97 -9.83
N HIS A 52 15.75 -16.41 -8.77
CA HIS A 52 15.22 -15.22 -8.12
C HIS A 52 15.32 -14.03 -9.08
N CYS A 53 14.16 -13.49 -9.46
CA CYS A 53 14.07 -12.12 -9.92
C CYS A 53 14.62 -11.17 -8.85
N THR A 54 15.09 -9.99 -9.26
CA THR A 54 15.64 -9.03 -8.30
C THR A 54 14.57 -8.66 -7.26
N THR A 55 14.96 -8.39 -6.02
CA THR A 55 14.02 -7.95 -4.98
C THR A 55 13.30 -6.64 -5.36
N GLN A 56 13.91 -5.85 -6.25
CA GLN A 56 13.29 -4.67 -6.84
C GLN A 56 12.15 -5.05 -7.81
N ASP A 57 12.39 -5.99 -8.73
CA ASP A 57 11.37 -6.51 -9.65
C ASP A 57 10.17 -7.09 -8.89
N LEU A 58 10.44 -7.91 -7.87
CA LEU A 58 9.38 -8.51 -7.04
C LEU A 58 8.52 -7.43 -6.37
N PHE A 59 9.16 -6.35 -5.91
CA PHE A 59 8.46 -5.24 -5.27
C PHE A 59 7.63 -4.43 -6.27
N ASP A 60 8.15 -4.16 -7.46
CA ASP A 60 7.41 -3.50 -8.53
C ASP A 60 6.21 -4.35 -9.00
N GLU A 61 6.39 -5.65 -9.14
CA GLU A 61 5.31 -6.58 -9.48
C GLU A 61 4.22 -6.62 -8.40
N LEU A 62 4.62 -6.63 -7.12
CA LEU A 62 3.70 -6.50 -5.99
C LEU A 62 2.93 -5.18 -6.03
N MET A 63 3.61 -4.06 -6.27
CA MET A 63 2.98 -2.74 -6.38
C MET A 63 2.00 -2.65 -7.55
N ASN A 64 2.29 -3.30 -8.68
CA ASN A 64 1.41 -3.33 -9.85
C ASN A 64 0.12 -4.15 -9.62
N MET A 65 0.09 -5.05 -8.63
CA MET A 65 -1.14 -5.77 -8.26
C MET A 65 -2.13 -4.89 -7.49
N PHE A 66 -1.69 -3.76 -6.93
CA PHE A 66 -2.58 -2.79 -6.28
C PHE A 66 -3.09 -1.79 -7.30
N ASP A 67 -4.39 -1.84 -7.58
CA ASP A 67 -5.03 -0.95 -8.54
C ASP A 67 -4.87 0.52 -8.10
N PRO A 68 -4.19 1.37 -8.89
CA PRO A 68 -3.94 2.76 -8.54
C PRO A 68 -5.21 3.63 -8.54
N ALA A 69 -6.30 3.19 -9.17
CA ALA A 69 -7.59 3.87 -9.10
C ALA A 69 -8.31 3.59 -7.76
N LEU A 70 -7.94 2.50 -7.08
CA LEU A 70 -8.55 2.08 -5.82
C LEU A 70 -7.68 2.40 -4.61
N PHE A 71 -6.37 2.56 -4.80
CA PHE A 71 -5.39 2.78 -3.75
C PHE A 71 -4.46 3.95 -4.02
N ASN A 72 -4.16 4.71 -2.96
CA ASN A 72 -3.04 5.64 -2.97
C ASN A 72 -1.72 4.88 -2.96
N LYS A 73 -0.70 5.46 -3.59
CA LYS A 73 0.64 4.89 -3.68
C LYS A 73 1.24 4.57 -2.30
N GLU A 74 1.02 5.43 -1.31
CA GLU A 74 1.49 5.23 0.07
C GLU A 74 0.82 4.04 0.77
N VAL A 75 -0.49 3.85 0.56
CA VAL A 75 -1.24 2.74 1.16
C VAL A 75 -0.80 1.42 0.52
N SER A 76 -0.55 1.43 -0.78
CA SER A 76 -0.04 0.26 -1.52
C SER A 76 1.37 -0.11 -1.04
N ASP A 77 2.29 0.86 -0.95
CA ASP A 77 3.66 0.63 -0.44
C ASP A 77 3.63 0.05 0.99
N CYS A 78 2.85 0.65 1.89
CA CYS A 78 2.72 0.18 3.27
C CYS A 78 2.16 -1.26 3.34
N SER A 79 1.14 -1.57 2.51
CA SER A 79 0.53 -2.90 2.43
C SER A 79 1.50 -3.95 1.90
N VAL A 80 2.25 -3.63 0.84
CA VAL A 80 3.28 -4.49 0.26
C VAL A 80 4.39 -4.75 1.29
N ARG A 81 4.86 -3.73 2.00
CA ARG A 81 5.89 -3.88 3.05
C ARG A 81 5.42 -4.76 4.20
N LEU A 82 4.17 -4.63 4.63
CA LEU A 82 3.57 -5.49 5.65
C LEU A 82 3.55 -6.95 5.19
N LEU A 83 3.07 -7.22 3.97
CA LEU A 83 3.08 -8.57 3.39
C LEU A 83 4.51 -9.11 3.24
N TRP A 84 5.43 -8.26 2.83
CA TRP A 84 6.84 -8.60 2.70
C TRP A 84 7.45 -9.00 4.04
N ALA A 85 7.22 -8.23 5.12
CA ALA A 85 7.74 -8.55 6.44
C ALA A 85 7.20 -9.88 6.99
N VAL A 86 5.95 -10.24 6.65
CA VAL A 86 5.31 -11.49 7.09
C VAL A 86 5.84 -12.70 6.31
N HIS A 87 6.08 -12.55 5.00
CA HIS A 87 6.42 -13.69 4.13
C HIS A 87 7.92 -13.82 3.82
N LEU A 88 8.66 -12.72 3.88
CA LEU A 88 10.10 -12.66 3.63
C LEU A 88 10.82 -11.94 4.78
N PRO A 89 10.75 -12.43 6.03
CA PRO A 89 11.34 -11.75 7.19
C PRO A 89 12.87 -11.59 7.10
N ASN A 90 13.54 -12.46 6.33
CA ASN A 90 14.99 -12.45 6.16
C ASN A 90 15.47 -11.56 5.01
N ILE A 91 14.56 -10.99 4.21
CA ILE A 91 14.88 -10.19 3.03
C ILE A 91 14.41 -8.76 3.26
N ARG A 92 15.34 -7.80 3.23
CA ARG A 92 15.01 -6.39 3.40
C ARG A 92 14.22 -5.89 2.19
N PRO A 93 13.03 -5.27 2.36
CA PRO A 93 12.31 -4.67 1.24
C PRO A 93 13.09 -3.49 0.68
N PRO A 94 12.97 -3.18 -0.63
CA PRO A 94 13.65 -2.05 -1.24
C PRO A 94 13.24 -0.73 -0.57
N SER A 95 14.21 0.18 -0.48
CA SER A 95 13.99 1.51 0.10
C SER A 95 12.95 2.26 -0.73
N PRO A 96 11.99 2.96 -0.09
CA PRO A 96 11.05 3.78 -0.84
C PRO A 96 11.85 4.90 -1.53
N ALA A 97 11.53 5.18 -2.80
CA ALA A 97 12.16 6.26 -3.54
C ALA A 97 11.87 7.68 -2.99
N SER A 98 11.17 7.81 -1.86
CA SER A 98 10.80 9.11 -1.29
C SER A 98 10.51 9.02 0.20
N VAL A 99 11.50 8.68 1.01
CA VAL A 99 11.69 9.42 2.27
C VAL A 99 13.18 9.29 2.60
N SER A 100 13.97 10.30 2.30
CA SER A 100 15.12 10.56 3.17
C SER A 100 14.52 10.77 4.56
N PRO A 101 14.81 9.93 5.57
CA PRO A 101 14.53 10.37 6.92
C PRO A 101 15.28 11.69 7.06
N GLN A 102 14.56 12.81 7.19
CA GLN A 102 15.19 14.03 7.66
C GLN A 102 15.90 13.60 8.94
N SER A 103 17.23 13.60 8.89
CA SER A 103 18.03 13.43 10.09
C SER A 103 17.47 14.44 11.08
N PRO A 104 17.04 14.02 12.29
CA PRO A 104 16.74 15.01 13.31
C PRO A 104 18.02 15.82 13.45
N SER A 105 17.95 17.10 13.08
CA SER A 105 19.07 18.02 13.24
C SER A 105 19.51 17.92 14.69
N SER A 106 20.62 17.21 14.92
CA SER A 106 21.22 17.17 16.24
C SER A 106 21.58 18.62 16.57
N PRO A 107 21.15 19.17 17.73
CA PRO A 107 21.68 20.45 18.17
C PRO A 107 23.19 20.27 18.32
N GLY A 108 23.93 20.92 17.43
CA GLY A 108 25.38 20.88 17.39
C GLY A 108 25.94 21.30 18.73
N GLN A 109 26.71 20.41 19.35
CA GLN A 109 27.77 20.79 20.28
C GLN A 109 28.82 21.60 19.50
N GLN A 110 28.88 22.91 19.72
CA GLN A 110 29.99 23.83 19.46
C GLN A 110 29.55 25.16 20.10
N THR A 111 30.25 25.90 20.95
CA THR A 111 31.59 25.96 21.57
C THR A 111 31.37 26.91 22.77
N SER A 112 32.15 26.92 23.85
CA SER A 112 33.38 27.71 23.93
C SER A 112 34.06 27.49 25.28
N ASP A 113 35.32 27.08 25.21
CA ASP A 113 36.35 27.40 26.19
C ASP A 113 36.34 28.92 26.44
N VAL A 114 36.01 29.34 27.66
CA VAL A 114 36.37 30.68 28.17
C VAL A 114 37.09 30.47 29.49
N LYS A 115 38.41 30.56 29.39
CA LYS A 115 39.36 30.80 30.46
C LYS A 115 39.30 32.30 30.83
N VAL A 116 38.94 32.60 32.08
CA VAL A 116 39.41 33.80 32.83
C VAL A 116 39.65 33.37 34.27
#